data_AF-A0A6J4YLR3-F1
#
_entry.id   AF-A0A6J4YLR3-F1
#
_cell.length_a   1.000
_cell.length_b   1.000
_cell.length_c   1.000
_cell.angle_alpha   90.00
_cell.angle_beta   90.00
_cell.angle_gamma   90.00
#
_symmetry.space_group_name_H-M   'P 1'
#
loop_
_entity.id
_entity.type
_entity.pdbx_description
1 polymer ?
#
loop_
_entity_poly.entity_id
_entity_poly.type
_entity_poly.pdbx_seq_one_letter_code
_entity_poly.pdbx_strand_id
1 'polypeptide(L)'
;MNSKNATQNLQKILVFQQNGSGESKIAGVRKYGENRIVLEVVSIDDPLPPLLEDTSEYLPSEIKADLVLDFLKHPDLSYDLATLCRDLAIPLIASGKKLDIKGIHTPPT
;
A
#
# COMPACT_ATOMS: atom_id res chain seq x y z
N MET A 1 26.70 -4.91 30.94
CA MET A 1 26.00 -5.67 29.86
C MET A 1 24.55 -5.80 30.29
N ASN A 2 23.60 -5.16 29.59
CA ASN A 2 22.16 -5.43 29.73
C ASN A 2 21.43 -4.82 28.53
N SER A 3 21.46 -5.50 27.38
CA SER A 3 20.54 -5.19 26.29
C SER A 3 19.16 -5.71 26.69
N LYS A 4 18.32 -4.82 27.18
CA LYS A 4 16.87 -5.02 27.14
C LYS A 4 16.49 -5.09 25.66
N ASN A 5 16.34 -6.30 25.13
CA ASN A 5 15.71 -6.52 23.83
C ASN A 5 14.25 -6.09 23.95
N ALA A 6 13.99 -4.79 23.76
CA ALA A 6 12.69 -4.36 23.31
C ALA A 6 12.53 -4.98 21.92
N THR A 7 11.66 -5.98 21.80
CA THR A 7 11.15 -6.45 20.50
C THR A 7 10.70 -5.20 19.76
N GLN A 8 11.54 -4.69 18.85
CA GLN A 8 11.18 -3.55 18.02
C GLN A 8 10.06 -4.07 17.15
N ASN A 9 8.82 -3.67 17.45
CA ASN A 9 7.68 -4.07 16.66
C ASN A 9 7.80 -3.34 15.32
N LEU A 10 8.43 -3.99 14.34
CA LEU A 10 8.65 -3.43 13.02
C LEU A 10 7.30 -3.15 12.39
N GLN A 11 7.11 -1.93 11.90
CA GLN A 11 5.91 -1.58 11.17
C GLN A 11 5.90 -2.32 9.82
N LYS A 12 4.82 -3.04 9.53
CA LYS A 12 4.62 -3.70 8.24
C LYS A 12 3.92 -2.76 7.29
N ILE A 13 4.61 -2.37 6.22
CA ILE A 13 4.04 -1.55 5.16
C ILE A 13 3.91 -2.41 3.91
N LEU A 14 2.71 -2.49 3.36
CA LEU A 14 2.43 -3.13 2.09
C LEU A 14 2.23 -2.09 1.00
N VAL A 15 2.92 -2.24 -0.12
CA VAL A 15 2.85 -1.33 -1.24
C VAL A 15 2.21 -2.02 -2.42
N PHE A 16 1.18 -1.41 -3.00
CA PHE A 16 0.65 -1.78 -4.30
C PHE A 16 1.14 -0.78 -5.34
N GLN A 17 1.71 -1.27 -6.44
CA GLN A 17 2.18 -0.43 -7.54
C GLN A 17 1.86 -1.03 -8.91
N GLN A 18 1.95 -0.18 -9.95
CA GLN A 18 1.88 -0.62 -11.34
C GLN A 18 3.00 0.01 -12.14
N ASN A 19 3.76 -0.81 -12.85
CA ASN A 19 4.86 -0.40 -13.72
C ASN A 19 5.87 0.50 -13.00
N GLY A 20 6.24 0.13 -11.76
CA GLY A 20 7.22 0.86 -10.95
C GLY A 20 6.78 2.26 -10.49
N SER A 21 5.48 2.56 -10.50
CA SER A 21 4.93 3.87 -10.12
C SER A 21 5.32 4.34 -8.71
N GLY A 22 5.62 3.41 -7.80
CA GLY A 22 5.99 3.68 -6.42
C GLY A 22 7.50 3.74 -6.16
N GLU A 23 8.36 3.42 -7.14
CA GLU A 23 9.77 3.10 -6.90
C GLU A 23 10.55 4.22 -6.20
N SER A 24 10.30 5.48 -6.54
CA SER A 24 10.96 6.62 -5.87
C SER A 24 10.65 6.69 -4.38
N LYS A 25 9.40 6.42 -3.98
CA LYS A 25 8.98 6.38 -2.58
C LYS A 25 9.44 5.10 -1.89
N ILE A 26 9.35 3.96 -2.56
CA ILE A 26 9.84 2.66 -2.08
C ILE A 26 11.34 2.74 -1.77
N ALA A 27 12.14 3.31 -2.66
CA ALA A 27 13.58 3.51 -2.47
C ALA A 27 13.87 4.39 -1.25
N GLY A 28 13.09 5.45 -1.06
CA GLY A 28 13.16 6.29 0.13
C GLY A 28 12.86 5.51 1.42
N VAL A 29 11.75 4.75 1.45
CA VAL A 29 11.39 3.94 2.61
C VAL A 29 12.45 2.88 2.90
N ARG A 30 13.01 2.21 1.89
CA ARG A 30 14.11 1.24 2.10
C ARG A 30 15.37 1.92 2.64
N LYS A 31 15.72 3.09 2.11
CA LYS A 31 16.93 3.83 2.52
C LYS A 31 16.84 4.38 3.94
N TYR A 32 15.66 4.85 4.36
CA TYR A 32 15.48 5.56 5.63
C TYR A 32 14.69 4.77 6.68
N GLY A 33 14.08 3.64 6.31
CA GLY A 33 13.19 2.83 7.15
C GLY A 33 13.87 1.70 7.91
N GLU A 34 15.10 1.32 7.53
CA GLU A 34 16.02 0.36 8.17
C GLU A 34 15.34 -0.65 9.13
N ASN A 35 15.76 -0.68 10.40
CA ASN A 35 15.31 -1.61 11.43
C ASN A 35 13.98 -1.20 12.08
N ARG A 36 13.12 -0.47 11.35
CA ARG A 36 11.81 0.01 11.83
C ARG A 36 10.66 -0.39 10.93
N ILE A 37 10.93 -0.67 9.65
CA ILE A 37 9.91 -0.94 8.63
C ILE A 37 10.23 -2.26 7.93
N VAL A 38 9.25 -3.15 7.88
CA VAL A 38 9.22 -4.26 6.91
C VAL A 38 8.39 -3.79 5.73
N LEU A 39 8.98 -3.77 4.54
CA LEU A 39 8.33 -3.30 3.32
C LEU A 39 8.10 -4.46 2.35
N GLU A 40 6.84 -4.75 2.07
CA GLU A 40 6.42 -5.69 1.03
C GLU A 40 5.85 -4.91 -0.17
N VAL A 41 6.13 -5.38 -1.38
CA VAL A 41 5.71 -4.72 -2.63
C VAL A 41 5.01 -5.73 -3.51
N VAL A 42 3.78 -5.41 -3.90
CA VAL A 42 2.96 -6.12 -4.89
C VAL A 42 2.89 -5.24 -6.13
N SER A 43 3.40 -5.77 -7.25
CA SER A 43 3.34 -5.12 -8.56
C SER A 43 2.28 -5.77 -9.43
N ILE A 44 1.38 -4.97 -9.99
CA ILE A 44 0.39 -5.40 -11.00
C ILE A 44 0.79 -4.76 -12.33
N ASP A 45 1.64 -5.46 -13.07
CA ASP A 45 2.28 -4.95 -14.28
C ASP A 45 1.63 -5.47 -15.57
N ASP A 46 0.64 -6.36 -15.45
CA ASP A 46 -0.11 -6.87 -16.58
C ASP A 46 -0.88 -5.75 -17.30
N PRO A 47 -1.02 -5.84 -18.64
CA PRO A 47 -1.93 -4.96 -19.36
C PRO A 47 -3.36 -5.22 -18.90
N LEU A 48 -3.99 -4.20 -18.33
CA LEU A 48 -5.36 -4.26 -17.85
C LEU A 48 -6.32 -3.66 -18.89
N PRO A 49 -7.55 -4.21 -19.02
CA PRO A 49 -8.62 -3.52 -19.74
C PRO A 49 -8.90 -2.17 -19.06
N PRO A 50 -9.55 -1.22 -19.74
CA PRO A 50 -9.87 0.10 -19.18
C PRO A 50 -10.90 0.06 -18.04
N LEU A 51 -11.63 -1.05 -17.90
CA LEU A 51 -12.62 -1.30 -16.87
C LEU A 51 -12.44 -2.75 -16.39
N LEU A 52 -12.41 -2.94 -15.07
CA LEU A 52 -12.41 -4.24 -14.43
C LEU A 52 -13.77 -4.46 -13.76
N GLU A 53 -14.49 -5.49 -14.20
CA GLU A 53 -15.72 -5.91 -13.53
C GLU A 53 -15.44 -6.69 -12.24
N ASP A 54 -14.28 -7.36 -12.18
CA ASP A 54 -13.80 -8.11 -11.03
C ASP A 54 -12.31 -7.83 -10.80
N THR A 55 -11.97 -7.24 -9.65
CA THR A 55 -10.59 -6.95 -9.25
C THR A 55 -9.98 -8.03 -8.35
N SER A 56 -10.75 -9.05 -7.97
CA SER A 56 -10.31 -10.07 -7.00
C SER A 56 -9.19 -10.96 -7.53
N GLU A 57 -9.01 -11.01 -8.86
CA GLU A 57 -7.86 -11.69 -9.49
C GLU A 57 -6.53 -10.97 -9.22
N TYR A 58 -6.57 -9.68 -8.89
CA TYR A 58 -5.39 -8.83 -8.72
C TYR A 58 -5.14 -8.41 -7.27
N LEU A 59 -6.20 -8.33 -6.46
CA LEU A 59 -6.12 -7.92 -5.06
C LEU A 59 -6.25 -9.12 -4.14
N PRO A 60 -5.47 -9.20 -3.05
CA PRO A 60 -5.60 -10.28 -2.09
C PRO A 60 -6.92 -10.18 -1.32
N SER A 61 -7.46 -11.33 -0.90
CA SER A 61 -8.64 -11.37 -0.02
C SER A 61 -8.35 -10.97 1.43
N GLU A 62 -7.07 -11.00 1.84
CA GLU A 62 -6.61 -10.62 3.18
C GLU A 62 -5.35 -9.74 3.08
N ILE A 63 -5.25 -8.73 3.95
CA ILE A 63 -4.05 -7.90 4.08
C ILE A 63 -3.52 -8.00 5.51
N LYS A 64 -2.23 -8.33 5.66
CA LYS A 64 -1.53 -8.42 6.95
C LYS A 64 -0.46 -7.33 7.05
N ALA A 65 -0.90 -6.08 7.09
CA ALA A 65 -0.05 -4.90 7.17
C ALA A 65 -0.60 -3.87 8.15
N ASP A 66 0.29 -3.04 8.70
CA ASP A 66 -0.08 -1.91 9.56
C ASP A 66 -0.44 -0.65 8.75
N LEU A 67 0.04 -0.57 7.50
CA LEU A 67 -0.19 0.53 6.58
C LEU A 67 -0.11 0.04 5.13
N VAL A 68 -1.02 0.51 4.28
CA VAL A 68 -0.98 0.29 2.83
C VAL A 68 -0.62 1.58 2.10
N LEU A 69 0.30 1.48 1.14
CA LEU A 69 0.61 2.55 0.19
C LEU A 69 0.08 2.15 -1.18
N ASP A 70 -0.81 2.99 -1.72
CA ASP A 70 -1.41 2.79 -3.03
C ASP A 70 -0.75 3.72 -4.07
N PHE A 71 -0.02 3.09 -4.99
CA PHE A 71 0.54 3.68 -6.21
C PHE A 71 -0.06 3.08 -7.48
N LEU A 72 -1.20 2.39 -7.39
CA LEU A 72 -1.86 1.83 -8.57
C LEU A 72 -2.25 2.96 -9.54
N LYS A 73 -2.35 2.69 -10.83
CA LYS A 73 -2.83 3.66 -11.83
C LYS A 73 -4.27 3.39 -12.24
N HIS A 74 -4.66 2.11 -12.23
CA HIS A 74 -6.01 1.69 -12.57
C HIS A 74 -7.00 2.16 -11.51
N PRO A 75 -8.05 2.92 -11.88
CA PRO A 75 -8.99 3.47 -10.93
C PRO A 75 -9.72 2.38 -10.14
N ASP A 76 -10.21 1.33 -10.81
CA ASP A 76 -10.97 0.25 -10.17
C ASP A 76 -10.15 -0.48 -9.11
N LEU A 77 -8.92 -0.93 -9.45
CA LEU A 77 -8.02 -1.54 -8.47
C LEU A 77 -7.73 -0.62 -7.27
N SER A 78 -7.57 0.69 -7.51
CA SER A 78 -7.30 1.65 -6.44
C SER A 78 -8.51 1.81 -5.51
N TYR A 79 -9.71 1.86 -6.11
CA TYR A 79 -10.97 2.00 -5.39
C TYR A 79 -11.27 0.74 -4.55
N ASP A 80 -11.10 -0.45 -5.13
CA ASP A 80 -11.36 -1.71 -4.45
C ASP A 80 -10.30 -2.00 -3.38
N LEU A 81 -9.03 -1.63 -3.61
CA LEU A 81 -8.01 -1.68 -2.57
C LEU A 81 -8.34 -0.75 -1.40
N ALA A 82 -8.81 0.46 -1.66
CA ALA A 82 -9.23 1.40 -0.62
C ALA A 82 -10.45 0.89 0.16
N THR A 83 -11.42 0.28 -0.53
CA THR A 83 -12.59 -0.37 0.07
C THR A 83 -12.17 -1.53 0.97
N LEU A 84 -11.30 -2.42 0.48
CA LEU A 84 -10.75 -3.54 1.24
C LEU A 84 -10.00 -3.06 2.49
N CYS A 85 -9.13 -2.05 2.37
CA CYS A 85 -8.40 -1.51 3.51
C CYS A 85 -9.33 -0.88 4.55
N ARG A 86 -10.37 -0.16 4.12
CA ARG A 86 -11.39 0.39 5.02
C ARG A 86 -12.09 -0.72 5.80
N ASP A 87 -12.52 -1.77 5.11
CA ASP A 87 -13.29 -2.87 5.72
C ASP A 87 -12.43 -3.70 6.68
N LEU A 88 -11.11 -3.79 6.41
CA LEU A 88 -10.12 -4.39 7.31
C LEU A 88 -9.61 -3.44 8.40
N ALA A 89 -10.08 -2.19 8.44
CA ALA A 89 -9.60 -1.12 9.33
C ALA A 89 -8.07 -0.88 9.25
N ILE A 90 -7.49 -1.05 8.06
CA ILE A 90 -6.08 -0.79 7.76
C ILE A 90 -5.96 0.61 7.15
N PRO A 91 -5.09 1.50 7.68
CA PRO A 91 -4.90 2.80 7.08
C PRO A 91 -4.26 2.66 5.69
N LEU A 92 -4.75 3.46 4.73
CA LEU A 92 -4.22 3.52 3.38
C LEU A 92 -3.86 4.96 3.00
N ILE A 93 -2.71 5.12 2.34
CA ILE A 93 -2.27 6.37 1.72
C ILE A 93 -2.31 6.22 0.20
N ALA A 94 -3.24 6.92 -0.43
CA ALA A 94 -3.39 6.96 -1.88
C ALA A 94 -2.53 8.09 -2.45
N SER A 95 -1.27 7.78 -2.74
CA SER A 95 -0.27 8.78 -3.10
C SER A 95 -0.59 9.46 -4.43
N GLY A 96 -0.85 10.77 -4.40
CA GLY A 96 -1.08 11.57 -5.62
C GLY A 96 -2.47 11.39 -6.23
N LYS A 97 -3.40 10.72 -5.55
CA LYS A 97 -4.78 10.53 -5.98
C LYS A 97 -5.71 11.37 -5.13
N LYS A 98 -6.82 11.82 -5.72
CA LYS A 98 -7.97 12.36 -4.99
C LYS A 98 -9.03 11.26 -4.94
N LEU A 99 -8.96 10.40 -3.91
CA LEU A 99 -10.01 9.43 -3.64
C LEU A 99 -10.94 10.02 -2.57
N ASP A 100 -12.22 10.19 -2.88
CA ASP A 100 -13.22 10.67 -1.93
C ASP A 100 -13.86 9.48 -1.20
N ILE A 101 -13.08 8.82 -0.35
CA ILE A 101 -13.51 7.67 0.45
C ILE A 101 -13.19 7.94 1.93
N LYS A 102 -14.20 7.82 2.79
CA LYS A 102 -14.07 8.04 4.24
C LYS A 102 -13.02 7.09 4.84
N GLY A 103 -12.00 7.65 5.50
CA GLY A 103 -10.90 6.90 6.13
C GLY A 103 -9.64 6.78 5.28
N ILE A 104 -9.66 7.28 4.04
CA ILE A 104 -8.49 7.34 3.17
C ILE A 104 -7.80 8.69 3.32
N HIS A 105 -6.48 8.66 3.53
CA HIS A 105 -5.68 9.88 3.66
C HIS A 105 -4.95 10.18 2.36
N THR A 106 -5.30 11.30 1.72
CA THR A 106 -4.57 11.83 0.56
C THR A 106 -3.62 12.94 1.02
N PRO A 107 -2.30 12.81 0.79
CA PRO A 107 -1.36 13.89 1.11
C PRO A 107 -1.71 15.16 0.33
N PRO A 108 -1.58 16.37 0.93
CA PRO A 108 -1.78 17.63 0.21
C PRO A 108 -0.74 17.79 -0.92
N THR A 109 -1.18 18.28 -2.07
CA THR A 109 -0.36 18.69 -3.23
C THR A 109 0.04 20.15 -3.14
#